data_AF-A0A6A3GIS3-F1
#
_entry.id   AF-A0A6A3GIS3-F1
#
_cell.length_a   1.000
_cell.length_b   1.000
_cell.length_c   1.000
_cell.angle_alpha   90.00
_cell.angle_beta   90.00
_cell.angle_gamma   90.00
#
_symmetry.space_group_name_H-M   'P 1'
#
loop_
_entity.id
_entity.type
_entity.pdbx_description
1 polymer ?
#
loop_
_entity_poly.entity_id
_entity_poly.type
_entity_poly.pdbx_seq_one_letter_code
_entity_poly.pdbx_strand_id
1 'polypeptide(L)'
;MANNHALDFGRLAFEQETLPALDTLPGDAHVVGIGTSILKAAKAARVELPSHEGRHLNCIAVSTVCSGIPPSWRATSTQSGMVVLPALESSTAVHKAVGVTASVLHVNDLSWPHRGDLLVLSIHWGPNWAYRESDDTRGQVWRRDYAHRLIDELGVDLVYGHSSHHIRGMELYRGKLIIYGAGDLVNDYEGFANRSDAAYNTLGALFLVDLDVNDGRLVELCLVPTFMNRLRLQRVTKRSYERWDPTRSRTVEDVDGVTELCEAVNRFSRLDAGLDHPGREVDSAGGESLAVELHVEDQWAAVPGGPVLVHS
;
A
#
# COMPACT_ATOMS: atom_id res chain seq x y z
N MET A 1 8.23 6.39 0.92
CA MET A 1 9.41 6.36 1.84
C MET A 1 9.02 6.59 3.31
N ALA A 2 7.84 7.13 3.61
CA ALA A 2 7.36 7.20 4.99
C ALA A 2 7.02 5.79 5.49
N ASN A 3 7.94 5.14 6.21
CA ASN A 3 7.74 3.81 6.78
C ASN A 3 8.46 3.68 8.12
N ASN A 4 8.19 2.57 8.82
CA ASN A 4 8.74 2.22 10.13
C ASN A 4 10.24 1.86 10.11
N HIS A 5 10.90 1.93 8.95
CA HIS A 5 12.34 1.66 8.80
C HIS A 5 13.14 2.91 8.38
N ALA A 6 12.47 4.02 8.05
CA ALA A 6 13.12 5.19 7.48
C ALA A 6 14.13 5.89 8.42
N LEU A 7 14.07 5.64 9.73
CA LEU A 7 14.98 6.23 10.73
C LEU A 7 15.60 5.17 11.66
N ASP A 8 15.76 3.92 11.20
CA ASP A 8 16.33 2.82 12.02
C ASP A 8 17.74 3.14 12.53
N PHE A 9 18.57 3.77 11.70
CA PHE A 9 19.92 4.22 12.05
C PHE A 9 19.95 5.60 12.73
N GLY A 10 18.79 6.09 13.16
CA GLY A 10 18.62 7.36 13.83
C GLY A 10 18.61 8.56 12.89
N ARG A 11 18.24 9.70 13.47
CA ARG A 11 17.99 10.95 12.73
C ARG A 11 19.25 11.53 12.08
N LEU A 12 20.42 11.33 12.70
CA LEU A 12 21.69 11.82 12.15
C LEU A 12 22.01 11.13 10.82
N ALA A 13 21.96 9.79 10.78
CA ALA A 13 22.17 9.03 9.54
C ALA A 13 21.09 9.36 8.49
N PHE A 14 19.83 9.52 8.94
CA PHE A 14 18.75 9.95 8.07
C PHE A 14 19.04 11.31 7.39
N GLU A 15 19.54 12.30 8.14
CA GLU A 15 19.83 13.65 7.62
C GLU A 15 21.12 13.74 6.82
N GLN A 16 22.16 12.98 7.19
CA GLN A 16 23.49 13.09 6.60
C GLN A 16 23.76 12.08 5.48
N GLU A 17 22.98 11.00 5.41
CA GLU A 17 23.20 9.92 4.43
C GLU A 17 21.94 9.64 3.63
N THR A 18 20.82 9.33 4.30
CA THR A 18 19.59 8.94 3.58
C THR A 18 19.05 10.08 2.73
N LEU A 19 18.75 11.24 3.31
CA LEU A 19 18.19 12.36 2.56
C LEU A 19 19.11 12.85 1.42
N PRO A 20 20.43 13.04 1.62
CA PRO A 20 21.33 13.41 0.52
C PRO A 20 21.42 12.36 -0.59
N ALA A 21 21.38 11.06 -0.25
CA ALA A 21 21.41 10.00 -1.27
C ALA A 21 20.17 10.03 -2.18
N LEU A 22 19.01 10.46 -1.66
CA LEU A 22 17.78 10.57 -2.44
C LEU A 22 17.86 11.63 -3.54
N ASP A 23 18.61 12.71 -3.33
CA ASP A 23 18.85 13.74 -4.35
C ASP A 23 19.77 13.24 -5.48
N THR A 24 20.40 12.06 -5.31
CA THR A 24 21.28 11.44 -6.31
C THR A 24 20.60 10.33 -7.12
N LEU A 25 19.30 10.07 -6.88
CA LEU A 25 18.57 9.04 -7.60
C LEU A 25 18.51 9.36 -9.11
N PRO A 26 18.83 8.42 -10.00
CA PRO A 26 18.79 8.64 -11.43
C PRO A 26 17.34 8.59 -11.98
N GLY A 27 17.13 9.24 -13.13
CA GLY A 27 15.86 9.21 -13.86
C GLY A 27 14.76 10.01 -13.18
N ASP A 28 13.51 9.59 -13.41
CA ASP A 28 12.31 10.28 -12.94
C ASP A 28 11.83 9.77 -11.56
N ALA A 29 12.78 9.40 -10.69
CA ALA A 29 12.46 8.90 -9.37
C ALA A 29 11.95 10.03 -8.46
N HIS A 30 10.77 9.86 -7.89
CA HIS A 30 10.18 10.82 -6.95
C HIS A 30 10.21 10.30 -5.52
N VAL A 31 10.61 11.16 -4.59
CA VAL A 31 10.55 10.88 -3.15
C VAL A 31 9.34 11.54 -2.53
N VAL A 32 8.61 10.78 -1.72
CA VAL A 32 7.41 11.24 -1.02
C VAL A 32 7.38 10.75 0.43
N GLY A 33 6.86 11.61 1.32
CA GLY A 33 6.50 11.27 2.71
C GLY A 33 7.61 11.49 3.74
N ILE A 34 8.79 11.92 3.34
CA ILE A 34 9.91 12.18 4.24
C ILE A 34 10.62 13.48 3.86
N GLY A 35 11.27 14.15 4.80
CA GLY A 35 12.04 15.35 4.51
C GLY A 35 12.72 15.99 5.71
N THR A 36 13.46 17.07 5.46
CA THR A 36 14.16 17.84 6.51
C THR A 36 13.23 18.69 7.38
N SER A 37 11.94 18.77 7.04
CA SER A 37 10.90 19.48 7.80
C SER A 37 9.52 18.94 7.45
N ILE A 38 8.50 19.33 8.21
CA ILE A 38 7.11 18.92 7.95
C ILE A 38 6.61 19.34 6.57
N LEU A 39 7.02 20.52 6.07
CA LEU A 39 6.63 20.97 4.73
C LEU A 39 7.27 20.10 3.64
N LYS A 40 8.54 19.71 3.80
CA LYS A 40 9.20 18.80 2.85
C LYS A 40 8.62 17.39 2.92
N ALA A 41 8.36 16.89 4.13
CA ALA A 41 7.76 15.57 4.34
C ALA A 41 6.32 15.49 3.78
N ALA A 42 5.57 16.58 3.87
CA ALA A 42 4.21 16.69 3.34
C ALA A 42 4.16 16.98 1.84
N LYS A 43 5.29 17.26 1.18
CA LYS A 43 5.30 17.63 -0.24
C LYS A 43 4.83 16.46 -1.10
N ALA A 44 3.85 16.74 -1.97
CA ALA A 44 3.38 15.79 -2.97
C ALA A 44 4.44 15.56 -4.05
N ALA A 45 4.58 14.31 -4.49
CA ALA A 45 5.15 14.03 -5.80
C ALA A 45 4.07 14.30 -6.85
N ARG A 46 4.42 15.05 -7.90
CA ARG A 46 3.52 15.37 -9.00
C ARG A 46 4.15 14.86 -10.30
N VAL A 47 3.46 13.93 -10.94
CA VAL A 47 3.92 13.25 -12.16
C VAL A 47 2.94 13.58 -13.28
N GLU A 48 3.44 14.11 -14.40
CA GLU A 48 2.61 14.37 -15.57
C GLU A 48 2.17 13.06 -16.22
N LEU A 49 0.90 12.99 -16.65
CA LEU A 49 0.37 11.82 -17.34
C LEU A 49 0.72 11.89 -18.84
N PRO A 50 1.54 10.96 -19.38
CA PRO A 50 2.06 11.08 -20.75
C PRO A 50 0.98 11.15 -21.84
N SER A 51 -0.16 10.49 -21.61
CA SER A 51 -1.28 10.43 -22.56
C SER A 51 -2.35 11.51 -22.33
N HIS A 52 -2.19 12.37 -21.30
CA HIS A 52 -3.18 13.37 -20.91
C HIS A 52 -2.49 14.70 -20.56
N GLU A 53 -2.20 15.51 -21.58
CA GLU A 53 -1.52 16.80 -21.44
C GLU A 53 -2.17 17.69 -20.36
N GLY A 54 -1.33 18.22 -19.46
CA GLY A 54 -1.77 19.08 -18.36
C GLY A 54 -2.45 18.36 -17.19
N ARG A 55 -2.67 17.03 -17.28
CA ARG A 55 -3.15 16.20 -16.17
C ARG A 55 -1.99 15.57 -15.44
N HIS A 56 -2.11 15.46 -14.13
CA HIS A 56 -1.08 14.87 -13.27
C HIS A 56 -1.65 13.78 -12.37
N LEU A 57 -0.76 12.88 -11.96
CA LEU A 57 -0.92 12.05 -10.79
C LEU A 57 -0.15 12.69 -9.63
N ASN A 58 -0.86 13.00 -8.56
CA ASN A 58 -0.28 13.47 -7.32
C ASN A 58 -0.20 12.32 -6.33
N CYS A 59 0.94 12.15 -5.69
CA CYS A 59 1.13 11.20 -4.62
C CYS A 59 1.56 11.94 -3.35
N ILE A 60 0.83 11.74 -2.27
CA ILE A 60 1.26 12.12 -0.92
C ILE A 60 1.43 10.87 -0.07
N ALA A 61 2.28 10.94 0.95
CA ALA A 61 2.51 9.82 1.84
C ALA A 61 2.40 10.23 3.31
N VAL A 62 1.74 9.38 4.07
CA VAL A 62 1.52 9.54 5.51
C VAL A 62 1.78 8.22 6.23
N SER A 63 2.18 8.29 7.48
CA SER A 63 2.39 7.11 8.31
C SER A 63 1.57 7.19 9.58
N THR A 64 1.24 6.04 10.17
CA THR A 64 0.45 5.97 11.40
C THR A 64 1.29 5.35 12.53
N VAL A 65 0.96 5.68 13.79
CA VAL A 65 1.65 5.07 14.94
C VAL A 65 1.33 3.57 15.05
N CYS A 66 0.20 3.09 14.50
CA CYS A 66 -0.17 1.68 14.58
C CYS A 66 0.65 0.74 13.69
N SER A 67 1.60 1.27 12.90
CA SER A 67 2.60 0.50 12.14
C SER A 67 3.98 0.50 12.81
N GLY A 68 4.03 0.70 14.13
CA GLY A 68 5.30 0.69 14.87
C GLY A 68 6.15 1.95 14.69
N ILE A 69 5.64 3.00 14.03
CA ILE A 69 6.36 4.28 13.93
C ILE A 69 6.31 5.04 15.25
N PRO A 70 7.46 5.38 15.86
CA PRO A 70 7.49 6.23 17.04
C PRO A 70 6.95 7.64 16.74
N PRO A 71 6.13 8.24 17.62
CA PRO A 71 5.69 9.63 17.45
C PRO A 71 6.84 10.63 17.31
N SER A 72 8.02 10.32 17.85
CA SER A 72 9.24 11.13 17.74
C SER A 72 9.80 11.23 16.32
N TRP A 73 9.35 10.38 15.39
CA TRP A 73 9.71 10.43 13.98
C TRP A 73 8.91 11.46 13.17
N ARG A 74 7.91 12.08 13.80
CA ARG A 74 7.16 13.19 13.22
C ARG A 74 8.09 14.36 12.89
N ALA A 75 8.01 14.83 11.65
CA ALA A 75 8.68 16.05 11.24
C ALA A 75 8.02 17.29 11.86
N THR A 76 8.80 18.32 12.12
CA THR A 76 8.34 19.64 12.58
C THR A 76 8.87 20.72 11.64
N SER A 77 8.66 22.00 11.96
CA SER A 77 9.30 23.10 11.21
C SER A 77 10.82 23.08 11.32
N THR A 78 11.39 22.48 12.36
CA THR A 78 12.82 22.47 12.66
C THR A 78 13.43 21.07 12.76
N GLN A 79 12.63 20.02 12.57
CA GLN A 79 13.06 18.63 12.69
C GLN A 79 12.65 17.84 11.47
N SER A 80 13.59 17.05 10.96
CA SER A 80 13.36 16.10 9.87
C SER A 80 12.38 14.99 10.26
N GLY A 81 11.96 14.18 9.30
CA GLY A 81 11.14 13.00 9.53
C GLY A 81 10.00 12.89 8.52
N MET A 82 8.83 12.46 9.01
CA MET A 82 7.65 12.18 8.17
C MET A 82 6.36 12.76 8.74
N VAL A 83 5.29 12.70 7.95
CA VAL A 83 3.92 12.99 8.44
C VAL A 83 3.44 11.80 9.25
N VAL A 84 3.32 11.96 10.57
CA VAL A 84 2.87 10.89 11.49
C VAL A 84 1.48 11.19 12.04
N LEU A 85 0.51 10.37 11.64
CA LEU A 85 -0.87 10.31 12.08
C LEU A 85 -1.01 9.56 13.42
N PRO A 86 -2.07 9.79 14.20
CA PRO A 86 -2.36 8.99 15.39
C PRO A 86 -2.60 7.51 15.04
N ALA A 87 -2.59 6.64 16.05
CA ALA A 87 -3.06 5.26 15.88
C ALA A 87 -4.55 5.26 15.50
N LEU A 88 -4.90 4.50 14.46
CA LEU A 88 -6.28 4.37 13.99
C LEU A 88 -7.04 3.36 14.86
N GLU A 89 -7.56 3.82 15.99
CA GLU A 89 -8.14 2.96 17.03
C GLU A 89 -9.54 3.42 17.52
N SER A 90 -10.02 4.55 17.01
CA SER A 90 -11.33 5.10 17.33
C SER A 90 -11.78 6.09 16.25
N SER A 91 -13.09 6.37 16.18
CA SER A 91 -13.65 7.37 15.26
C SER A 91 -13.02 8.76 15.48
N THR A 92 -12.75 9.15 16.74
CA THR A 92 -12.05 10.39 17.06
C THR A 92 -10.62 10.42 16.50
N ALA A 93 -9.90 9.30 16.57
CA ALA A 93 -8.55 9.21 16.01
C ALA A 93 -8.57 9.26 14.48
N VAL A 94 -9.52 8.57 13.84
CA VAL A 94 -9.74 8.65 12.39
C VAL A 94 -10.06 10.08 11.97
N HIS A 95 -10.97 10.78 12.66
CA HIS A 95 -11.29 12.17 12.36
C HIS A 95 -10.06 13.09 12.44
N LYS A 96 -9.21 12.92 13.45
CA LYS A 96 -7.94 13.66 13.53
C LYS A 96 -7.00 13.31 12.37
N ALA A 97 -6.90 12.03 12.00
CA ALA A 97 -6.07 11.59 10.88
C ALA A 97 -6.54 12.20 9.54
N VAL A 98 -7.85 12.23 9.29
CA VAL A 98 -8.45 12.90 8.14
C VAL A 98 -8.11 14.39 8.15
N GLY A 99 -8.25 15.08 9.27
CA GLY A 99 -7.91 16.51 9.38
C GLY A 99 -6.43 16.82 9.07
N VAL A 100 -5.50 15.99 9.57
CA VAL A 100 -4.07 16.13 9.24
C VAL A 100 -3.84 15.90 7.75
N THR A 101 -4.48 14.89 7.16
CA THR A 101 -4.36 14.60 5.71
C THR A 101 -4.92 15.73 4.86
N ALA A 102 -6.07 16.29 5.25
CA ALA A 102 -6.66 17.47 4.61
C ALA A 102 -5.69 18.67 4.64
N SER A 103 -4.97 18.84 5.75
CA SER A 103 -3.96 19.90 5.89
C SER A 103 -2.78 19.68 4.96
N VAL A 104 -2.32 18.42 4.80
CA VAL A 104 -1.29 18.06 3.82
C VAL A 104 -1.77 18.35 2.39
N LEU A 105 -3.00 18.00 2.04
CA LEU A 105 -3.55 18.31 0.71
C LEU A 105 -3.67 19.82 0.48
N HIS A 106 -4.10 20.58 1.49
CA HIS A 106 -4.23 22.03 1.40
C HIS A 106 -2.91 22.72 1.09
N VAL A 107 -1.81 22.36 1.78
CA VAL A 107 -0.49 22.99 1.54
C VAL A 107 0.15 22.60 0.20
N ASN A 108 -0.42 21.62 -0.50
CA ASN A 108 -0.01 21.22 -1.85
C ASN A 108 -0.97 21.71 -2.94
N ASP A 109 -1.98 22.52 -2.61
CA ASP A 109 -3.04 22.96 -3.52
C ASP A 109 -3.87 21.79 -4.12
N LEU A 110 -4.04 20.71 -3.35
CA LEU A 110 -4.75 19.48 -3.77
C LEU A 110 -6.12 19.31 -3.10
N SER A 111 -6.69 20.37 -2.53
CA SER A 111 -8.00 20.32 -1.86
C SER A 111 -9.13 19.93 -2.82
N TRP A 112 -10.00 19.02 -2.38
CA TRP A 112 -11.21 18.59 -3.11
C TRP A 112 -12.37 19.58 -2.89
N PRO A 113 -13.30 19.78 -3.84
CA PRO A 113 -13.37 19.22 -5.20
C PRO A 113 -12.59 20.02 -6.25
N HIS A 114 -11.72 20.93 -5.84
CA HIS A 114 -11.12 21.94 -6.72
C HIS A 114 -9.90 21.46 -7.53
N ARG A 115 -9.52 20.18 -7.43
CA ARG A 115 -8.44 19.60 -8.24
C ARG A 115 -9.00 18.84 -9.44
N GLY A 116 -8.34 18.97 -10.58
CA GLY A 116 -8.60 18.17 -11.78
C GLY A 116 -7.64 16.99 -11.96
N ASP A 117 -6.72 16.77 -11.02
CA ASP A 117 -5.67 15.75 -11.12
C ASP A 117 -5.99 14.52 -10.26
N LEU A 118 -5.44 13.36 -10.64
CA LEU A 118 -5.56 12.14 -9.84
C LEU A 118 -4.76 12.27 -8.53
N LEU A 119 -5.28 11.68 -7.46
CA LEU A 119 -4.68 11.68 -6.13
C LEU A 119 -4.51 10.26 -5.60
N VAL A 120 -3.25 9.86 -5.45
CA VAL A 120 -2.83 8.65 -4.74
C VAL A 120 -2.39 9.03 -3.32
N LEU A 121 -2.87 8.28 -2.34
CA LEU A 121 -2.40 8.39 -0.96
C LEU A 121 -1.65 7.10 -0.57
N SER A 122 -0.34 7.21 -0.39
CA SER A 122 0.48 6.14 0.20
C SER A 122 0.35 6.18 1.71
N ILE A 123 -0.10 5.10 2.33
CA ILE A 123 -0.33 5.04 3.77
C ILE A 123 0.47 3.89 4.38
N HIS A 124 1.35 4.22 5.32
CA HIS A 124 2.02 3.21 6.14
C HIS A 124 1.23 2.98 7.43
N TRP A 125 0.52 1.84 7.51
CA TRP A 125 -0.45 1.60 8.58
C TRP A 125 -0.61 0.14 9.00
N GLY A 126 -1.14 -0.04 10.21
CA GLY A 126 -1.43 -1.36 10.75
C GLY A 126 -0.18 -2.19 11.06
N PRO A 127 -0.37 -3.33 11.73
CA PRO A 127 0.74 -4.15 12.18
C PRO A 127 1.44 -4.86 11.01
N ASN A 128 2.74 -5.09 11.20
CA ASN A 128 3.53 -5.98 10.36
C ASN A 128 2.99 -7.41 10.52
N TRP A 129 2.90 -8.15 9.41
CA TRP A 129 2.43 -9.54 9.40
C TRP A 129 1.05 -9.70 10.03
N ALA A 130 0.10 -8.91 9.57
CA ALA A 130 -1.23 -8.86 10.15
C ALA A 130 -1.99 -10.19 10.04
N TYR A 131 -2.98 -10.35 10.91
CA TYR A 131 -3.78 -11.56 11.11
C TYR A 131 -3.05 -12.67 11.88
N ARG A 132 -1.77 -12.47 12.22
CA ARG A 132 -1.03 -13.37 13.10
C ARG A 132 -1.70 -13.50 14.46
N GLU A 133 -2.19 -12.37 14.96
CA GLU A 133 -2.92 -12.33 16.21
C GLU A 133 -4.41 -12.09 15.96
N SER A 134 -5.26 -12.74 16.76
CA SER A 134 -6.72 -12.67 16.60
C SER A 134 -7.29 -11.24 16.72
N ASP A 135 -6.57 -10.33 17.39
CA ASP A 135 -6.97 -8.94 17.60
C ASP A 135 -6.48 -7.97 16.52
N ASP A 136 -5.58 -8.38 15.60
CA ASP A 136 -5.12 -7.56 14.46
C ASP A 136 -6.29 -7.08 13.56
N THR A 137 -7.35 -7.88 13.52
CA THR A 137 -8.60 -7.61 12.80
C THR A 137 -9.39 -6.44 13.42
N ARG A 138 -9.22 -6.17 14.72
CA ARG A 138 -9.94 -5.09 15.41
C ARG A 138 -9.52 -3.71 14.92
N GLY A 139 -8.24 -3.53 14.56
CA GLY A 139 -7.74 -2.29 13.97
C GLY A 139 -8.24 -2.05 12.54
N GLN A 140 -8.72 -3.10 11.86
CA GLN A 140 -9.06 -3.02 10.44
C GLN A 140 -10.29 -2.14 10.19
N VAL A 141 -11.27 -2.16 11.08
CA VAL A 141 -12.47 -1.31 10.94
C VAL A 141 -12.12 0.17 10.87
N TRP A 142 -11.11 0.61 11.64
CA TRP A 142 -10.67 2.02 11.68
C TRP A 142 -9.80 2.39 10.49
N ARG A 143 -9.01 1.45 9.95
CA ARG A 143 -8.28 1.65 8.68
C ARG A 143 -9.25 1.79 7.52
N ARG A 144 -10.29 0.95 7.47
CA ARG A 144 -11.37 1.06 6.48
C ARG A 144 -12.14 2.38 6.61
N ASP A 145 -12.56 2.74 7.82
CA ASP A 145 -13.22 4.05 8.08
C ASP A 145 -12.34 5.22 7.60
N TYR A 146 -11.04 5.19 7.90
CA TYR A 146 -10.12 6.19 7.39
C TYR A 146 -10.04 6.19 5.85
N ALA A 147 -9.89 5.03 5.20
CA ALA A 147 -9.84 4.90 3.74
C ALA A 147 -11.10 5.42 3.05
N HIS A 148 -12.28 5.08 3.58
CA HIS A 148 -13.57 5.55 3.07
C HIS A 148 -13.68 7.07 3.19
N ARG A 149 -13.32 7.64 4.33
CA ARG A 149 -13.34 9.09 4.54
C ARG A 149 -12.33 9.84 3.70
N LEU A 150 -11.19 9.23 3.37
CA LEU A 150 -10.23 9.80 2.43
C LEU A 150 -10.82 9.94 1.02
N ILE A 151 -11.63 8.96 0.59
CA ILE A 151 -12.35 9.00 -0.68
C ILE A 151 -13.51 10.00 -0.60
N ASP A 152 -14.34 9.94 0.43
CA ASP A 152 -15.57 10.73 0.56
C ASP A 152 -15.32 12.21 0.85
N GLU A 153 -14.39 12.52 1.75
CA GLU A 153 -14.17 13.89 2.24
C GLU A 153 -13.00 14.58 1.52
N LEU A 154 -11.99 13.82 1.09
CA LEU A 154 -10.77 14.36 0.48
C LEU A 154 -10.63 13.99 -1.01
N GLY A 155 -11.55 13.19 -1.54
CA GLY A 155 -11.63 12.80 -2.95
C GLY A 155 -10.53 11.85 -3.42
N VAL A 156 -9.75 11.22 -2.53
CA VAL A 156 -8.63 10.35 -2.93
C VAL A 156 -9.10 9.33 -3.99
N ASP A 157 -8.28 9.08 -4.99
CA ASP A 157 -8.61 8.22 -6.14
C ASP A 157 -8.06 6.81 -5.96
N LEU A 158 -6.91 6.69 -5.30
CA LEU A 158 -6.30 5.40 -4.94
C LEU A 158 -5.67 5.48 -3.54
N VAL A 159 -6.05 4.53 -2.68
CA VAL A 159 -5.38 4.32 -1.40
C VAL A 159 -4.37 3.19 -1.54
N TYR A 160 -3.08 3.50 -1.38
CA TYR A 160 -1.98 2.55 -1.42
C TYR A 160 -1.45 2.30 -0.01
N GLY A 161 -2.02 1.31 0.67
CA GLY A 161 -1.60 0.87 1.99
C GLY A 161 -0.38 -0.04 1.95
N HIS A 162 0.53 0.11 2.90
CA HIS A 162 1.69 -0.75 3.12
C HIS A 162 2.04 -0.83 4.62
N SER A 163 3.01 -1.67 4.98
CA SER A 163 3.50 -2.04 6.34
C SER A 163 3.29 -3.52 6.67
N SER A 164 2.29 -4.17 6.08
CA SER A 164 1.95 -5.55 6.43
C SER A 164 3.05 -6.56 6.06
N HIS A 165 4.00 -6.22 5.20
CA HIS A 165 5.04 -7.09 4.62
C HIS A 165 4.55 -8.29 3.80
N HIS A 166 3.24 -8.55 3.82
CA HIS A 166 2.54 -9.41 2.88
C HIS A 166 1.38 -8.65 2.24
N ILE A 167 0.87 -9.18 1.12
CA ILE A 167 -0.31 -8.62 0.48
C ILE A 167 -1.54 -8.86 1.38
N ARG A 168 -2.26 -7.79 1.68
CA ARG A 168 -3.56 -7.79 2.36
C ARG A 168 -4.71 -7.72 1.34
N GLY A 169 -5.93 -7.66 1.83
CA GLY A 169 -7.11 -7.50 1.00
C GLY A 169 -7.15 -6.17 0.27
N MET A 170 -7.97 -6.14 -0.77
CA MET A 170 -8.30 -4.96 -1.55
C MET A 170 -9.81 -4.77 -1.63
N GLU A 171 -10.22 -3.51 -1.75
CA GLU A 171 -11.63 -3.13 -1.78
C GLU A 171 -11.85 -2.09 -2.88
N LEU A 172 -12.97 -2.22 -3.59
CA LEU A 172 -13.54 -1.14 -4.38
C LEU A 172 -14.58 -0.41 -3.55
N TYR A 173 -14.29 0.84 -3.18
CA TYR A 173 -15.23 1.71 -2.51
C TYR A 173 -15.63 2.85 -3.44
N ARG A 174 -16.91 2.97 -3.79
CA ARG A 174 -17.40 3.89 -4.84
C ARG A 174 -16.69 3.71 -6.19
N GLY A 175 -16.23 2.50 -6.49
CA GLY A 175 -15.46 2.18 -7.70
C GLY A 175 -13.98 2.57 -7.64
N LYS A 176 -13.49 3.11 -6.52
CA LYS A 176 -12.10 3.50 -6.33
C LYS A 176 -11.36 2.43 -5.55
N LEU A 177 -10.11 2.17 -5.92
CA LEU A 177 -9.31 1.08 -5.34
C LEU A 177 -8.70 1.48 -4.00
N ILE A 178 -8.88 0.60 -3.01
CA ILE A 178 -8.19 0.62 -1.73
C ILE A 178 -7.35 -0.65 -1.63
N ILE A 179 -6.05 -0.49 -1.53
CA ILE A 179 -5.10 -1.57 -1.21
C ILE A 179 -4.77 -1.45 0.27
N TYR A 180 -5.19 -2.40 1.11
CA TYR A 180 -4.93 -2.30 2.55
C TYR A 180 -3.48 -2.61 2.94
N GLY A 181 -2.76 -3.32 2.08
CA GLY A 181 -1.37 -3.68 2.29
C GLY A 181 -0.79 -4.30 1.02
N ALA A 182 0.12 -3.61 0.36
CA ALA A 182 0.72 -4.07 -0.89
C ALA A 182 1.84 -5.11 -0.69
N GLY A 183 2.22 -5.40 0.56
CA GLY A 183 3.40 -6.21 0.87
C GLY A 183 4.71 -5.54 0.47
N ASP A 184 5.76 -6.34 0.36
CA ASP A 184 7.08 -5.88 -0.06
C ASP A 184 7.34 -6.28 -1.51
N LEU A 185 7.88 -5.35 -2.31
CA LEU A 185 8.43 -5.70 -3.62
C LEU A 185 9.83 -6.31 -3.49
N VAL A 186 10.68 -5.70 -2.66
CA VAL A 186 12.03 -6.19 -2.34
C VAL A 186 12.20 -6.11 -0.83
N ASN A 187 12.71 -7.18 -0.23
CA ASN A 187 13.04 -7.24 1.20
C ASN A 187 14.25 -8.14 1.45
N ASP A 188 14.73 -8.13 2.68
CA ASP A 188 15.80 -8.98 3.21
C ASP A 188 15.27 -10.11 4.11
N TYR A 189 13.97 -10.41 4.03
CA TYR A 189 13.33 -11.47 4.83
C TYR A 189 13.55 -12.89 4.29
N GLU A 190 14.36 -13.07 3.23
CA GLU A 190 14.66 -14.42 2.74
C GLU A 190 15.34 -15.26 3.83
N GLY A 191 14.62 -16.26 4.33
CA GLY A 191 15.06 -17.12 5.42
C GLY A 191 14.72 -16.63 6.83
N PHE A 192 14.06 -15.49 6.93
CA PHE A 192 13.37 -15.12 8.15
C PHE A 192 12.15 -16.04 8.31
N ALA A 193 12.19 -16.92 9.30
CA ALA A 193 11.08 -17.81 9.62
C ALA A 193 10.45 -17.34 10.94
N ASN A 194 9.27 -16.71 10.89
CA ASN A 194 8.45 -16.64 12.10
C ASN A 194 7.38 -17.72 12.10
N ARG A 195 7.00 -18.11 13.31
CA ARG A 195 5.80 -18.91 13.53
C ARG A 195 4.59 -18.17 12.96
N SER A 196 3.72 -18.90 12.27
CA SER A 196 2.49 -18.42 11.61
C SER A 196 2.68 -17.65 10.29
N ASP A 197 3.91 -17.44 9.81
CA ASP A 197 4.15 -16.76 8.52
C ASP A 197 3.64 -17.56 7.32
N ALA A 198 3.56 -18.90 7.41
CA ALA A 198 3.05 -19.75 6.34
C ALA A 198 1.59 -19.46 5.94
N ALA A 199 0.83 -18.75 6.78
CA ALA A 199 -0.53 -18.30 6.44
C ALA A 199 -0.54 -17.07 5.51
N TYR A 200 0.59 -16.38 5.37
CA TYR A 200 0.76 -15.14 4.63
C TYR A 200 1.78 -15.40 3.52
N ASN A 201 1.26 -15.49 2.29
CA ASN A 201 1.94 -16.04 1.14
C ASN A 201 3.40 -15.53 0.96
N THR A 202 4.29 -16.43 0.51
CA THR A 202 5.71 -16.16 0.18
C THR A 202 5.92 -15.28 -1.05
N LEU A 203 4.87 -15.00 -1.81
CA LEU A 203 4.90 -14.16 -3.00
C LEU A 203 4.58 -12.70 -2.69
N GLY A 204 5.38 -11.80 -3.27
CA GLY A 204 5.01 -10.40 -3.50
C GLY A 204 4.36 -10.22 -4.86
N ALA A 205 4.05 -8.98 -5.23
CA ALA A 205 3.57 -8.65 -6.56
C ALA A 205 3.94 -7.23 -6.98
N LEU A 206 4.11 -7.04 -8.29
CA LEU A 206 3.98 -5.71 -8.90
C LEU A 206 2.51 -5.43 -9.16
N PHE A 207 2.03 -4.27 -8.75
CA PHE A 207 0.65 -3.82 -8.97
C PHE A 207 0.62 -2.90 -10.18
N LEU A 208 -0.13 -3.31 -11.21
CA LEU A 208 -0.45 -2.50 -12.37
C LEU A 208 -1.91 -2.08 -12.24
N VAL A 209 -2.14 -0.80 -12.04
CA VAL A 209 -3.45 -0.22 -11.76
C VAL A 209 -3.79 0.76 -12.86
N ASP A 210 -4.90 0.53 -13.56
CA ASP A 210 -5.46 1.45 -14.53
C ASP A 210 -6.67 2.17 -13.94
N LEU A 211 -6.66 3.51 -14.00
CA LEU A 211 -7.68 4.37 -13.41
C LEU A 211 -8.27 5.27 -14.49
N ASP A 212 -9.59 5.47 -14.47
CA ASP A 212 -10.21 6.50 -15.29
C ASP A 212 -9.67 7.86 -14.83
N VAL A 213 -9.04 8.58 -15.75
CA VAL A 213 -8.39 9.85 -15.44
C VAL A 213 -9.37 10.89 -14.89
N ASN A 214 -10.67 10.81 -15.21
CA ASN A 214 -11.64 11.84 -14.88
C ASN A 214 -12.22 11.70 -13.48
N ASP A 215 -12.44 10.48 -13.02
CA ASP A 215 -13.10 10.21 -11.74
C ASP A 215 -12.36 9.24 -10.82
N GLY A 216 -11.21 8.71 -11.27
CA GLY A 216 -10.34 7.84 -10.48
C GLY A 216 -10.90 6.43 -10.26
N ARG A 217 -11.97 6.04 -10.95
CA ARG A 217 -12.51 4.68 -10.85
C ARG A 217 -11.52 3.67 -11.42
N LEU A 218 -11.44 2.50 -10.79
CA LEU A 218 -10.63 1.40 -11.31
C LEU A 218 -11.20 0.93 -12.65
N VAL A 219 -10.35 0.89 -13.67
CA VAL A 219 -10.65 0.29 -14.97
C VAL A 219 -10.15 -1.15 -15.00
N GLU A 220 -8.91 -1.37 -14.54
CA GLU A 220 -8.28 -2.68 -14.54
C GLU A 220 -7.23 -2.78 -13.43
N LEU A 221 -7.12 -3.96 -12.84
CA LEU A 221 -6.06 -4.30 -11.89
C LEU A 221 -5.37 -5.59 -12.33
N CYS A 222 -4.05 -5.54 -12.46
CA CYS A 222 -3.20 -6.69 -12.72
C CYS A 222 -2.08 -6.76 -11.68
N LEU A 223 -1.97 -7.89 -10.98
CA LEU A 223 -0.85 -8.22 -10.10
C LEU A 223 0.07 -9.19 -10.84
N VAL A 224 1.35 -8.82 -10.94
CA VAL A 224 2.41 -9.69 -11.49
C VAL A 224 3.14 -10.35 -10.32
N PRO A 225 2.95 -11.65 -10.08
CA PRO A 225 3.53 -12.30 -8.90
C PRO A 225 5.06 -12.35 -8.98
N THR A 226 5.70 -12.08 -7.85
CA THR A 226 7.15 -12.05 -7.69
C THR A 226 7.59 -12.78 -6.43
N PHE A 227 8.81 -13.28 -6.42
CA PHE A 227 9.43 -13.91 -5.26
C PHE A 227 10.89 -13.48 -5.11
N MET A 228 11.39 -13.54 -3.88
CA MET A 228 12.82 -13.38 -3.61
C MET A 228 13.51 -14.74 -3.71
N ASN A 229 14.63 -14.78 -4.41
CA ASN A 229 15.48 -15.96 -4.52
C ASN A 229 16.96 -15.55 -4.52
N ARG A 230 17.67 -15.93 -3.45
CA ARG A 230 19.03 -15.49 -3.13
C ARG A 230 19.15 -13.96 -3.11
N LEU A 231 18.25 -13.32 -2.38
CA LEU A 231 18.11 -11.86 -2.25
C LEU A 231 17.98 -11.14 -3.61
N ARG A 232 17.42 -11.81 -4.61
CA ARG A 232 17.10 -11.22 -5.92
C ARG A 232 15.62 -11.35 -6.19
N LEU A 233 15.01 -10.24 -6.61
CA LEU A 233 13.64 -10.23 -7.09
C LEU A 233 13.54 -11.03 -8.39
N GLN A 234 12.63 -11.99 -8.42
CA GLN A 234 12.31 -12.79 -9.59
C GLN A 234 10.81 -12.75 -9.85
N ARG A 235 10.44 -12.71 -11.13
CA ARG A 235 9.05 -12.88 -11.56
C ARG A 235 8.69 -14.36 -11.58
N VAL A 236 7.48 -14.69 -11.16
CA VAL A 236 6.91 -16.02 -11.37
C VAL A 236 6.53 -16.17 -12.84
N THR A 237 7.16 -17.10 -13.55
CA THR A 237 6.98 -17.29 -15.00
C THR A 237 6.10 -18.49 -15.36
N LYS A 238 5.84 -19.36 -14.37
CA LYS A 238 5.01 -20.57 -14.44
C LYS A 238 4.32 -20.74 -13.09
N ARG A 239 3.24 -21.54 -13.03
CA ARG A 239 2.54 -21.81 -11.76
C ARG A 239 3.46 -22.46 -10.71
N SER A 240 4.41 -23.30 -11.16
CA SER A 240 5.50 -23.79 -10.31
C SER A 240 6.79 -22.99 -10.49
N TYR A 241 7.53 -22.82 -9.41
CA TYR A 241 8.83 -22.15 -9.42
C TYR A 241 9.76 -22.71 -8.34
N GLU A 242 11.06 -22.65 -8.63
CA GLU A 242 12.11 -23.09 -7.71
C GLU A 242 12.70 -21.89 -6.97
N ARG A 243 12.85 -22.01 -5.66
CA ARG A 243 13.55 -21.02 -4.83
C ARG A 243 14.51 -21.66 -3.85
N TRP A 244 15.52 -20.92 -3.45
CA TRP A 244 16.40 -21.31 -2.36
C TRP A 244 15.62 -21.28 -1.03
N ASP A 245 15.63 -22.39 -0.30
CA ASP A 245 15.17 -22.45 1.08
C ASP A 245 16.39 -22.44 2.00
N PRO A 246 16.70 -21.29 2.65
CA PRO A 246 17.85 -21.19 3.53
C PRO A 246 17.70 -22.05 4.79
N THR A 247 16.47 -22.32 5.25
CA THR A 247 16.24 -23.18 6.44
C THR A 247 16.59 -24.63 6.15
N ARG A 248 16.32 -25.08 4.92
CA ARG A 248 16.65 -26.44 4.44
C ARG A 248 18.01 -26.51 3.76
N SER A 249 18.65 -25.37 3.52
CA SER A 249 19.91 -25.25 2.77
C SER A 249 19.87 -25.96 1.42
N ARG A 250 18.73 -25.88 0.70
CA ARG A 250 18.54 -26.48 -0.62
C ARG A 250 17.52 -25.72 -1.44
N THR A 251 17.50 -25.93 -2.74
CA THR A 251 16.39 -25.50 -3.60
C THR A 251 15.14 -26.33 -3.28
N VAL A 252 13.99 -25.68 -3.22
CA VAL A 252 12.66 -26.28 -3.11
C VAL A 252 11.81 -25.82 -4.29
N GLU A 253 10.90 -26.68 -4.73
CA GLU A 253 9.88 -26.36 -5.71
C GLU A 253 8.57 -26.04 -5.00
N ASP A 254 7.99 -24.89 -5.30
CA ASP A 254 6.60 -24.55 -4.97
C ASP A 254 5.75 -24.81 -6.21
N VAL A 255 4.71 -25.65 -6.10
CA VAL A 255 4.04 -26.24 -7.27
C VAL A 255 2.89 -25.36 -7.80
N ASP A 256 2.22 -24.58 -6.94
CA ASP A 256 1.10 -23.71 -7.35
C ASP A 256 0.94 -22.44 -6.48
N GLY A 257 2.05 -21.76 -6.18
CA GLY A 257 2.04 -20.59 -5.30
C GLY A 257 1.18 -19.41 -5.81
N VAL A 258 0.95 -19.33 -7.13
CA VAL A 258 0.14 -18.27 -7.76
C VAL A 258 -1.35 -18.45 -7.45
N THR A 259 -1.86 -19.68 -7.55
CA THR A 259 -3.26 -19.97 -7.20
C THR A 259 -3.48 -19.76 -5.70
N GLU A 260 -2.55 -20.23 -4.87
CA GLU A 260 -2.58 -19.99 -3.42
C GLU A 260 -2.57 -18.49 -3.07
N LEU A 261 -1.84 -17.67 -3.85
CA LEU A 261 -1.84 -16.21 -3.70
C LEU A 261 -3.20 -15.62 -4.02
N CYS A 262 -3.76 -16.00 -5.16
CA CYS A 262 -5.08 -15.55 -5.59
C CYS A 262 -6.16 -15.84 -4.53
N GLU A 263 -6.21 -17.08 -4.05
CA GLU A 263 -7.19 -17.50 -3.04
C GLU A 263 -7.00 -16.77 -1.71
N ALA A 264 -5.75 -16.55 -1.28
CA ALA A 264 -5.44 -15.81 -0.07
C ALA A 264 -5.86 -14.35 -0.17
N VAL A 265 -5.54 -13.68 -1.28
CA VAL A 265 -5.87 -12.26 -1.51
C VAL A 265 -7.38 -12.06 -1.59
N ASN A 266 -8.12 -12.94 -2.28
CA ASN A 266 -9.59 -12.83 -2.33
C ASN A 266 -10.23 -13.01 -0.95
N ARG A 267 -9.73 -13.97 -0.16
CA ARG A 267 -10.17 -14.14 1.23
C ARG A 267 -9.86 -12.91 2.08
N PHE A 268 -8.65 -12.37 1.99
CA PHE A 268 -8.30 -11.15 2.71
C PHE A 268 -9.11 -9.94 2.25
N SER A 269 -9.48 -9.87 0.97
CA SER A 269 -10.31 -8.79 0.41
C SER A 269 -11.70 -8.78 1.03
N ARG A 270 -12.34 -9.93 1.17
CA ARG A 270 -13.62 -10.06 1.90
C ARG A 270 -13.51 -9.65 3.36
N LEU A 271 -12.43 -10.06 4.04
CA LEU A 271 -12.17 -9.72 5.44
C LEU A 271 -11.92 -8.22 5.63
N ASP A 272 -11.03 -7.64 4.84
CA ASP A 272 -10.61 -6.24 4.95
C ASP A 272 -11.70 -5.26 4.53
N ALA A 273 -12.52 -5.61 3.53
CA ALA A 273 -13.74 -4.89 3.17
C ALA A 273 -14.85 -5.04 4.23
N GLY A 274 -14.76 -6.05 5.10
CA GLY A 274 -15.72 -6.27 6.19
C GLY A 274 -16.99 -7.00 5.76
N LEU A 275 -16.87 -7.86 4.75
CA LEU A 275 -17.96 -8.62 4.13
C LEU A 275 -18.11 -10.06 4.69
N ASP A 276 -17.19 -10.51 5.55
CA ASP A 276 -17.23 -11.86 6.15
C ASP A 276 -18.20 -12.02 7.33
N HIS A 277 -18.91 -10.96 7.75
CA HIS A 277 -19.89 -11.03 8.84
C HIS A 277 -21.34 -11.11 8.33
N PRO A 278 -22.06 -12.22 8.58
CA PRO A 278 -23.49 -12.30 8.29
C PRO A 278 -24.24 -11.34 9.22
N GLY A 279 -24.81 -10.27 8.68
CA GLY A 279 -25.64 -9.32 9.43
C GLY A 279 -25.30 -7.84 9.27
N ARG A 280 -24.31 -7.46 8.45
CA ARG A 280 -24.20 -6.09 7.97
C ARG A 280 -25.09 -5.91 6.74
N GLU A 281 -26.25 -5.30 6.95
CA GLU A 281 -26.99 -4.68 5.87
C GLU A 281 -26.05 -3.68 5.17
N VAL A 282 -25.95 -3.81 3.85
CA VAL A 282 -25.34 -2.84 2.96
C VAL A 282 -25.95 -1.49 3.31
N ASP A 283 -25.13 -0.57 3.82
CA ASP A 283 -25.62 0.73 4.29
C ASP A 283 -26.31 1.43 3.13
N SER A 284 -27.59 1.74 3.32
CA SER A 284 -28.55 2.11 2.27
C SER A 284 -28.38 3.56 1.78
N ALA A 285 -27.17 4.10 1.90
CA ALA A 285 -26.80 5.44 1.50
C ALA A 285 -25.57 5.47 0.55
N GLY A 286 -25.68 4.74 -0.57
CA GLY A 286 -25.06 5.12 -1.83
C GLY A 286 -23.55 4.92 -1.99
N GLY A 287 -23.18 3.75 -2.52
CA GLY A 287 -21.87 3.43 -3.11
C GLY A 287 -21.31 2.11 -2.60
N GLU A 288 -21.68 0.99 -3.23
CA GLU A 288 -21.33 -0.37 -2.79
C GLU A 288 -19.82 -0.54 -2.56
N SER A 289 -19.46 -0.92 -1.34
CA SER A 289 -18.16 -1.51 -1.01
C SER A 289 -18.15 -2.94 -1.54
N LEU A 290 -17.15 -3.26 -2.36
CA LEU A 290 -16.96 -4.59 -2.95
C LEU A 290 -15.56 -5.09 -2.62
N ALA A 291 -15.45 -6.34 -2.19
CA ALA A 291 -14.15 -7.01 -2.17
C ALA A 291 -13.64 -7.16 -3.60
N VAL A 292 -12.35 -6.87 -3.82
CA VAL A 292 -11.70 -7.25 -5.07
C VAL A 292 -11.62 -8.76 -5.14
N GLU A 293 -12.12 -9.32 -6.24
CA GLU A 293 -12.01 -10.74 -6.57
C GLU A 293 -11.05 -10.87 -7.76
N LEU A 294 -9.90 -11.50 -7.53
CA LEU A 294 -8.92 -11.80 -8.55
C LEU A 294 -9.17 -13.19 -9.15
N HIS A 295 -8.76 -13.37 -10.40
CA HIS A 295 -8.58 -14.68 -11.02
C HIS A 295 -7.20 -14.81 -11.66
N VAL A 296 -6.71 -16.05 -11.76
CA VAL A 296 -5.42 -16.35 -12.40
C VAL A 296 -5.58 -16.38 -13.91
N GLU A 297 -4.73 -15.65 -14.62
CA GLU A 297 -4.57 -15.79 -16.06
C GLU A 297 -3.14 -16.21 -16.40
N ASP A 298 -3.00 -17.32 -17.15
CA ASP A 298 -1.69 -17.91 -17.43
C ASP A 298 -0.83 -17.04 -18.37
N GLN A 299 -1.46 -16.16 -19.14
CA GLN A 299 -0.81 -15.15 -19.96
C GLN A 299 -1.69 -13.91 -20.06
N TRP A 300 -1.06 -12.73 -20.06
CA TRP A 300 -1.73 -11.46 -20.25
C TRP A 300 -1.02 -10.65 -21.32
N ALA A 301 -1.76 -10.16 -22.32
CA ALA A 301 -1.17 -9.53 -23.50
C ALA A 301 -0.29 -8.32 -23.15
N ALA A 302 -0.70 -7.52 -22.17
CA ALA A 302 0.05 -6.35 -21.70
C ALA A 302 1.25 -6.70 -20.79
N VAL A 303 1.31 -7.93 -20.25
CA VAL A 303 2.34 -8.36 -19.30
C VAL A 303 2.91 -9.73 -19.70
N PRO A 304 3.76 -9.78 -20.75
CA PRO A 304 4.28 -11.04 -21.25
C PRO A 304 5.17 -11.74 -20.23
N GLY A 305 5.17 -13.07 -20.18
CA GLY A 305 6.19 -13.84 -19.44
C GLY A 305 5.74 -14.59 -18.20
N GLY A 306 4.45 -14.92 -18.05
CA GLY A 306 3.97 -15.82 -17.01
C GLY A 306 2.58 -15.47 -16.50
N PRO A 307 2.07 -16.25 -15.53
CA PRO A 307 0.75 -16.02 -14.97
C PRO A 307 0.68 -14.68 -14.24
N VAL A 308 -0.51 -14.09 -14.25
CA VAL A 308 -0.87 -12.87 -13.51
C VAL A 308 -2.16 -13.10 -12.75
N LEU A 309 -2.46 -12.22 -11.78
CA LEU A 309 -3.76 -12.16 -11.14
C LEU A 309 -4.46 -10.90 -11.61
N VAL A 310 -5.71 -11.00 -12.07
CA VAL A 310 -6.42 -9.86 -12.64
C VAL A 310 -7.78 -9.68 -12.01
N HIS A 311 -8.23 -8.43 -11.97
CA HIS A 311 -9.59 -8.03 -11.64
C HIS A 311 -10.10 -7.06 -12.72
N SER A 312 -11.29 -7.36 -13.22
CA SER A 312 -11.99 -6.62 -14.27
C SER A 312 -13.41 -6.27 -13.85
#